data_AF-A0A7X4EKV5-F1
#
_entry.id   AF-A0A7X4EKV5-F1
#
_cell.length_a   1.000
_cell.length_b   1.000
_cell.length_c   1.000
_cell.angle_alpha   90.00
_cell.angle_beta   90.00
_cell.angle_gamma   90.00
#
_symmetry.space_group_name_H-M   'P 1'
#
loop_
_entity.id
_entity.type
_entity.pdbx_description
1 polymer ?
#
loop_
_entity_poly.entity_id
_entity_poly.type
_entity_poly.pdbx_seq_one_letter_code
_entity_poly.pdbx_strand_id
1 'polypeptide(L)'
;MSRQLRTDTWNDMVHTDRLQRYYGELAGKLASREKAMTVATTVFATLSVVLAAGRAPAELSLLAAALTVGASSLPLVYRLSGVVTSATYCQKRLDDLLVGWRALWQEIDELPTREARERWAKLAEEKNGITALMSSRRVDEKLRDSTEKQAYRYWEEQRKNEIARQSETRAALPAI
;
A
#
# COMPACT_ATOMS: atom_id res chain seq x y z
N MET A 1 -31.93 -9.52 -7.12
CA MET A 1 -30.65 -8.79 -7.28
C MET A 1 -30.03 -9.18 -8.60
N SER A 2 -29.58 -8.25 -9.45
CA SER A 2 -28.93 -8.65 -10.70
C SER A 2 -27.57 -9.26 -10.37
N ARG A 3 -27.23 -10.35 -11.06
CA ARG A 3 -25.90 -10.99 -11.02
C ARG A 3 -24.77 -9.96 -11.27
N GLN A 4 -25.09 -8.90 -12.01
CA GLN A 4 -24.21 -7.78 -12.33
C GLN A 4 -23.67 -7.05 -11.10
N LEU A 5 -24.52 -6.66 -10.13
CA LEU A 5 -24.08 -5.88 -8.97
C LEU A 5 -23.06 -6.64 -8.11
N ARG A 6 -23.20 -7.97 -8.00
CA ARG A 6 -22.20 -8.82 -7.33
C ARG A 6 -20.90 -8.84 -8.12
N THR A 7 -20.97 -9.06 -9.43
CA THR A 7 -19.76 -9.05 -10.27
C THR A 7 -19.00 -7.73 -10.15
N ASP A 8 -19.72 -6.61 -10.16
CA ASP A 8 -19.11 -5.27 -10.07
C ASP A 8 -18.47 -5.03 -8.69
N THR A 9 -19.20 -5.32 -7.60
CA THR A 9 -18.68 -5.20 -6.22
C THR A 9 -17.44 -6.08 -6.00
N TRP A 10 -17.45 -7.30 -6.56
CA TRP A 10 -16.31 -8.22 -6.50
C TRP A 10 -15.09 -7.64 -7.21
N ASN A 11 -15.28 -7.16 -8.43
CA ASN A 11 -14.21 -6.58 -9.23
C ASN A 11 -13.62 -5.34 -8.54
N ASP A 12 -14.45 -4.50 -7.93
CA ASP A 12 -14.01 -3.33 -7.17
C ASP A 12 -13.21 -3.71 -5.93
N MET A 13 -13.64 -4.73 -5.18
CA MET A 13 -12.92 -5.22 -4.02
C MET A 13 -11.54 -5.79 -4.42
N VAL A 14 -11.50 -6.64 -5.45
CA VAL A 14 -10.24 -7.20 -5.97
C VAL A 14 -9.31 -6.10 -6.44
N HIS A 15 -9.83 -5.10 -7.16
CA HIS A 15 -9.02 -3.96 -7.60
C HIS A 15 -8.48 -3.14 -6.42
N THR A 16 -9.30 -2.91 -5.39
CA THR A 16 -8.89 -2.18 -4.19
C THR A 16 -7.79 -2.93 -3.42
N ASP A 17 -7.88 -4.26 -3.32
CA ASP A 17 -6.85 -5.12 -2.68
C ASP A 17 -5.52 -5.06 -3.44
N ARG A 18 -5.58 -5.08 -4.77
CA ARG A 18 -4.40 -4.91 -5.62
C ARG A 18 -3.73 -3.56 -5.37
N LEU A 19 -4.50 -2.48 -5.33
CA LEU A 19 -3.94 -1.16 -5.03
C LEU A 19 -3.33 -1.10 -3.62
N GLN A 20 -4.00 -1.67 -2.61
CA GLN A 20 -3.51 -1.69 -1.23
C GLN A 20 -2.13 -2.36 -1.14
N ARG A 21 -2.00 -3.59 -1.69
CA ARG A 21 -0.74 -4.34 -1.69
C ARG A 21 0.35 -3.62 -2.47
N TYR A 22 0.02 -3.05 -3.62
CA TYR A 22 0.96 -2.28 -4.44
C TYR A 22 1.55 -1.11 -3.65
N TYR A 23 0.72 -0.35 -2.92
CA TYR A 23 1.21 0.75 -2.10
C TYR A 23 1.97 0.30 -0.87
N GLY A 24 1.63 -0.86 -0.29
CA GLY A 24 2.43 -1.48 0.76
C GLY A 24 3.84 -1.84 0.27
N GLU A 25 3.95 -2.48 -0.90
CA GLU A 25 5.24 -2.82 -1.49
C GLU A 25 6.04 -1.55 -1.87
N LEU A 26 5.38 -0.53 -2.42
CA LEU A 26 6.01 0.75 -2.76
C LEU A 26 6.52 1.47 -1.51
N ALA A 27 5.70 1.56 -0.46
CA ALA A 27 6.08 2.16 0.82
C ALA A 27 7.28 1.42 1.44
N GLY A 28 7.27 0.09 1.43
CA GLY A 28 8.37 -0.72 1.94
C GLY A 28 9.69 -0.53 1.16
N LYS A 29 9.63 -0.50 -0.18
CA LYS A 29 10.80 -0.25 -1.04
C LYS A 29 11.35 1.17 -0.88
N LEU A 30 10.48 2.16 -0.70
CA LEU A 30 10.91 3.54 -0.52
C LEU A 30 11.45 3.78 0.89
N ALA A 31 10.85 3.19 1.93
CA ALA A 31 11.33 3.27 3.30
C ALA A 31 12.71 2.62 3.45
N SER A 32 12.99 1.52 2.77
CA SER A 32 14.33 0.91 2.78
C SER A 32 15.38 1.79 2.11
N ARG A 33 15.02 2.47 1.00
CA ARG A 33 15.88 3.48 0.34
C ARG A 33 16.11 4.71 1.21
N GLU A 34 15.06 5.23 1.84
CA GLU A 34 15.13 6.35 2.79
C GLU A 34 16.06 6.02 3.96
N LYS A 35 15.93 4.82 4.54
CA LYS A 35 16.81 4.34 5.62
C LYS A 35 18.27 4.24 5.16
N ALA A 36 18.52 3.67 3.98
CA ALA A 36 19.88 3.58 3.43
C ALA A 36 20.51 4.96 3.22
N MET A 37 19.74 5.92 2.68
CA MET A 37 20.22 7.30 2.51
C MET A 37 20.44 8.00 3.86
N THR A 38 19.53 7.83 4.81
CA THR A 38 19.67 8.41 6.16
C THR A 38 20.94 7.88 6.85
N VAL A 39 21.18 6.57 6.81
CA VAL A 39 22.41 5.97 7.34
C VAL A 39 23.64 6.55 6.66
N ALA A 40 23.63 6.67 5.33
CA ALA A 40 24.74 7.29 4.60
C ALA A 40 24.97 8.75 5.06
N THR A 41 23.91 9.55 5.20
CA THR A 41 23.98 10.94 5.69
C THR A 41 24.46 11.02 7.16
N THR A 42 24.07 10.08 8.03
CA THR A 42 24.49 10.06 9.44
C THR A 42 25.95 9.62 9.60
N VAL A 43 26.38 8.57 8.89
CA VAL A 43 27.79 8.15 8.84
C VAL A 43 28.65 9.32 8.35
N PHE A 44 28.17 10.00 7.32
CA PHE A 44 28.78 11.19 6.77
C PHE A 44 28.92 12.35 7.77
N ALA A 45 27.83 12.69 8.49
CA ALA A 45 27.83 13.72 9.53
C ALA A 45 28.75 13.35 10.70
N THR A 46 28.78 12.08 11.10
CA THR A 46 29.62 11.59 12.20
C THR A 46 31.11 11.69 11.83
N LEU A 47 31.48 11.30 10.61
CA LEU A 47 32.83 11.51 10.08
C LEU A 47 33.21 12.99 10.11
N SER A 48 32.29 13.87 9.70
CA SER A 48 32.50 15.33 9.72
C SER A 48 32.77 15.87 11.14
N VAL A 49 32.06 15.39 12.16
CA VAL A 49 32.26 15.78 13.57
C VAL A 49 33.59 15.26 14.13
N VAL A 50 33.93 14.00 13.86
CA VAL A 50 35.22 13.40 14.28
C VAL A 50 36.41 14.15 13.66
N LEU A 51 36.24 14.62 12.42
CA LEU A 51 37.24 15.41 11.72
C LEU A 51 37.32 16.86 12.24
N ALA A 52 36.18 17.51 12.52
CA ALA A 52 36.12 18.85 13.11
C ALA A 52 36.73 18.91 14.52
N ALA A 53 36.75 17.80 15.26
CA ALA A 53 37.44 17.66 16.55
C ALA A 53 38.99 17.63 16.44
N GLY A 54 39.56 17.93 15.26
CA GLY A 54 40.98 18.24 15.09
C GLY A 54 41.91 17.04 14.90
N ARG A 55 41.40 15.86 14.55
CA ARG A 55 42.23 14.64 14.40
C ARG A 55 42.76 14.33 12.99
N ALA A 56 42.56 15.19 11.98
CA ALA A 56 43.15 14.97 10.65
C ALA A 56 43.39 16.29 9.87
N PRO A 57 44.63 16.80 9.78
CA PRO A 57 44.94 18.07 9.13
C PRO A 57 45.19 18.02 7.60
N ALA A 58 45.11 16.87 6.93
CA ALA A 58 45.66 16.74 5.57
C ALA A 58 44.67 16.85 4.38
N GLU A 59 43.35 16.76 4.55
CA GLU A 59 42.42 16.62 3.40
C GLU A 59 41.18 17.51 3.46
N LEU A 60 41.36 18.81 3.75
CA LEU A 60 40.27 19.81 3.78
C LEU A 60 39.42 19.86 2.48
N SER A 61 40.03 19.59 1.32
CA SER A 61 39.34 19.58 0.02
C SER A 61 38.38 18.41 -0.16
N LEU A 62 38.80 17.20 0.27
CA LEU A 62 37.93 16.01 0.29
C LEU A 62 36.81 16.18 1.32
N LEU A 63 37.08 16.88 2.41
CA LEU A 63 36.14 17.21 3.49
C LEU A 63 35.04 18.20 3.07
N ALA A 64 35.39 19.24 2.30
CA ALA A 64 34.42 20.18 1.74
C ALA A 64 33.53 19.51 0.68
N ALA A 65 34.10 18.65 -0.18
CA ALA A 65 33.36 17.87 -1.16
C ALA A 65 32.37 16.91 -0.48
N ALA A 66 32.85 16.20 0.53
CA ALA A 66 32.09 15.36 1.43
C ALA A 66 30.87 16.12 2.02
N LEU A 67 31.07 17.26 2.70
CA LEU A 67 29.99 18.06 3.31
C LEU A 67 28.96 18.52 2.29
N THR A 68 29.42 18.89 1.10
CA THR A 68 28.56 19.31 -0.01
C THR A 68 27.69 18.16 -0.51
N VAL A 69 28.23 16.94 -0.60
CA VAL A 69 27.49 15.72 -0.97
C VAL A 69 26.45 15.36 0.11
N GLY A 70 26.83 15.43 1.39
CA GLY A 70 25.91 15.21 2.51
C GLY A 70 24.74 16.21 2.52
N ALA A 71 25.03 17.51 2.41
CA ALA A 71 24.01 18.56 2.30
C ALA A 71 23.12 18.39 1.07
N SER A 72 23.68 17.94 -0.06
CA SER A 72 22.93 17.69 -1.30
C SER A 72 21.99 16.47 -1.20
N SER A 73 22.23 15.55 -0.26
CA SER A 73 21.41 14.36 -0.05
C SER A 73 20.18 14.59 0.83
N LEU A 74 20.21 15.57 1.73
CA LEU A 74 19.11 15.91 2.66
C LEU A 74 17.77 16.21 1.95
N PRO A 75 17.73 17.03 0.89
CA PRO A 75 16.50 17.25 0.14
C PRO A 75 15.93 15.97 -0.48
N LEU A 76 16.80 15.03 -0.86
CA LEU A 76 16.37 13.75 -1.43
C LEU A 76 15.76 12.84 -0.36
N VAL A 77 16.34 12.82 0.84
CA VAL A 77 15.77 12.14 2.02
C VAL A 77 14.39 12.72 2.32
N TYR A 78 14.27 14.04 2.46
CA TYR A 78 12.97 14.68 2.76
C TYR A 78 11.90 14.37 1.69
N ARG A 79 12.28 14.40 0.40
CA ARG A 79 11.37 14.02 -0.70
C ARG A 79 10.95 12.56 -0.57
N LEU A 80 11.88 11.64 -0.31
CA LEU A 80 11.57 10.22 -0.14
C LEU A 80 10.63 9.99 1.06
N SER A 81 10.89 10.61 2.21
CA SER A 81 10.01 10.55 3.38
C SER A 81 8.58 10.99 3.07
N GLY A 82 8.43 12.09 2.30
CA GLY A 82 7.12 12.57 1.86
C GLY A 82 6.38 11.57 0.95
N VAL A 83 7.11 10.90 0.06
CA VAL A 83 6.54 9.87 -0.82
C VAL A 83 6.17 8.61 -0.03
N VAL A 84 7.01 8.15 0.90
CA VAL A 84 6.71 7.03 1.81
C VAL A 84 5.45 7.30 2.63
N THR A 85 5.35 8.50 3.21
CA THR A 85 4.18 8.91 4.01
C THR A 85 2.91 8.88 3.16
N SER A 86 2.97 9.39 1.93
CA SER A 86 1.84 9.37 1.00
C SER A 86 1.44 7.94 0.61
N ALA A 87 2.41 7.08 0.29
CA ALA A 87 2.15 5.68 -0.07
C ALA A 87 1.51 4.90 1.10
N THR A 88 2.01 5.11 2.32
CA THR A 88 1.48 4.51 3.55
C THR A 88 0.06 5.02 3.82
N TYR A 89 -0.20 6.31 3.62
CA TYR A 89 -1.53 6.90 3.73
C TYR A 89 -2.52 6.25 2.75
N CYS A 90 -2.14 6.13 1.47
CA CYS A 90 -2.98 5.47 0.47
C CYS A 90 -3.25 4.01 0.82
N GLN A 91 -2.22 3.27 1.27
CA GLN A 91 -2.38 1.88 1.72
C GLN A 91 -3.43 1.78 2.83
N LYS A 92 -3.34 2.63 3.86
CA LYS A 92 -4.28 2.62 4.98
C LYS A 92 -5.72 2.92 4.53
N ARG A 93 -5.92 3.93 3.70
CA ARG A 93 -7.26 4.28 3.19
C ARG A 93 -7.86 3.18 2.31
N LEU A 94 -7.03 2.48 1.54
CA LEU A 94 -7.48 1.34 0.74
C LEU A 94 -7.83 0.13 1.60
N ASP A 95 -7.13 -0.07 2.73
CA ASP A 95 -7.50 -1.10 3.72
C ASP A 95 -8.88 -0.80 4.35
N ASP A 96 -9.13 0.45 4.75
CA ASP A 96 -10.45 0.88 5.24
C ASP A 96 -11.55 0.63 4.20
N LEU A 97 -11.29 0.93 2.92
CA LEU A 97 -12.23 0.65 1.83
C LEU A 97 -12.50 -0.84 1.65
N LEU A 98 -11.50 -1.72 1.81
CA LEU A 98 -11.69 -3.16 1.73
C LEU A 98 -12.61 -3.69 2.84
N VAL A 99 -12.51 -3.14 4.05
CA VAL A 99 -13.45 -3.46 5.14
C VAL A 99 -14.88 -3.06 4.74
N GLY A 100 -15.05 -1.85 4.18
CA GLY A 100 -16.33 -1.38 3.67
C GLY A 100 -16.90 -2.27 2.56
N TRP A 101 -16.05 -2.69 1.61
CA TRP A 101 -16.45 -3.59 0.52
C TRP A 101 -16.87 -4.98 1.02
N ARG A 102 -16.17 -5.54 2.02
CA ARG A 102 -16.53 -6.84 2.61
C ARG A 102 -17.87 -6.77 3.37
N ALA A 103 -18.09 -5.71 4.13
CA ALA A 103 -19.37 -5.50 4.83
C ALA A 103 -20.52 -5.38 3.82
N LEU A 104 -20.30 -4.61 2.75
CA LEU A 104 -21.27 -4.47 1.67
C LEU A 104 -21.52 -5.80 0.94
N TRP A 105 -20.47 -6.60 0.71
CA TRP A 105 -20.58 -7.92 0.10
C TRP A 105 -21.49 -8.85 0.90
N GLN A 106 -21.30 -8.91 2.22
CA GLN A 106 -22.12 -9.72 3.14
C GLN A 106 -23.59 -9.27 3.12
N GLU A 107 -23.85 -7.97 3.16
CA GLU A 107 -25.21 -7.44 3.15
C GLU A 107 -25.93 -7.65 1.80
N ILE A 108 -25.20 -7.51 0.70
CA ILE A 108 -25.70 -7.76 -0.66
C ILE A 108 -26.07 -9.24 -0.85
N ASP A 109 -25.39 -10.17 -0.18
CA ASP A 109 -25.78 -11.58 -0.19
C ASP A 109 -27.09 -11.84 0.58
N GLU A 110 -27.45 -10.99 1.54
CA GLU A 110 -28.68 -11.10 2.33
C GLU A 110 -29.89 -10.42 1.67
N LEU A 111 -29.81 -9.15 1.24
CA LEU A 111 -30.87 -8.44 0.47
C LEU A 111 -30.35 -7.11 -0.13
N PRO A 112 -30.51 -6.84 -1.45
CA PRO A 112 -30.11 -5.56 -2.06
C PRO A 112 -31.05 -4.41 -1.72
N THR A 113 -30.76 -3.69 -0.66
CA THR A 113 -31.47 -2.47 -0.30
C THR A 113 -31.04 -1.29 -1.17
N ARG A 114 -31.85 -0.21 -1.18
CA ARG A 114 -31.46 1.07 -1.77
C ARG A 114 -30.21 1.64 -1.08
N GLU A 115 -30.13 1.47 0.24
CA GLU A 115 -29.01 1.92 1.08
C GLU A 115 -27.68 1.23 0.71
N ALA A 116 -27.72 -0.06 0.35
CA ALA A 116 -26.54 -0.78 -0.14
C ALA A 116 -25.99 -0.17 -1.44
N ARG A 117 -26.88 0.29 -2.35
CA ARG A 117 -26.45 0.95 -3.60
C ARG A 117 -25.84 2.32 -3.36
N GLU A 118 -26.39 3.09 -2.42
CA GLU A 118 -25.85 4.40 -2.04
C GLU A 118 -24.47 4.25 -1.38
N ARG A 119 -24.29 3.23 -0.53
CA ARG A 119 -22.97 2.90 0.05
C ARG A 119 -21.98 2.41 -1.00
N TRP A 120 -22.40 1.60 -1.96
CA TRP A 120 -21.56 1.20 -3.10
C TRP A 120 -21.04 2.43 -3.86
N ALA A 121 -21.95 3.35 -4.23
CA ALA A 121 -21.58 4.56 -4.96
C ALA A 121 -20.55 5.41 -4.19
N LYS A 122 -20.75 5.58 -2.87
CA LYS A 122 -19.83 6.32 -2.01
C LYS A 122 -18.44 5.66 -1.94
N LEU A 123 -18.38 4.36 -1.73
CA LEU A 123 -17.11 3.61 -1.68
C LEU A 123 -16.37 3.65 -3.03
N ALA A 124 -17.11 3.60 -4.15
CA ALA A 124 -16.55 3.73 -5.49
C ALA A 124 -15.98 5.14 -5.75
N GLU A 125 -16.69 6.18 -5.31
CA GLU A 125 -16.20 7.56 -5.38
C GLU A 125 -14.92 7.76 -4.57
N GLU A 126 -14.88 7.25 -3.32
CA GLU A 126 -13.68 7.29 -2.49
C GLU A 126 -12.50 6.54 -3.13
N LYS A 127 -12.74 5.35 -3.72
CA LYS A 127 -11.72 4.60 -4.47
C LYS A 127 -11.18 5.41 -5.65
N ASN A 128 -12.06 6.07 -6.40
CA ASN A 128 -11.68 6.87 -7.56
C ASN A 128 -10.86 8.10 -7.12
N GLY A 129 -11.21 8.75 -6.01
CA GLY A 129 -10.44 9.85 -5.43
C GLY A 129 -9.01 9.42 -5.06
N ILE A 130 -8.86 8.25 -4.41
CA ILE A 130 -7.54 7.69 -4.09
C ILE A 130 -6.77 7.35 -5.37
N THR A 131 -7.42 6.80 -6.39
CA THR A 131 -6.77 6.44 -7.65
C THR A 131 -6.31 7.68 -8.43
N ALA A 132 -7.12 8.75 -8.43
CA ALA A 132 -6.83 10.02 -9.11
C ALA A 132 -5.64 10.77 -8.50
N LEU A 133 -5.49 10.73 -7.17
CA LEU A 133 -4.29 11.25 -6.49
C LEU A 133 -3.00 10.61 -7.01
N MET A 134 -3.08 9.41 -7.57
CA MET A 134 -1.93 8.54 -7.80
C MET A 134 -1.60 8.29 -9.27
N SER A 135 -2.54 8.50 -10.20
CA SER A 135 -2.29 8.44 -11.65
C SER A 135 -1.22 9.45 -12.12
N SER A 136 -0.94 10.47 -11.30
CA SER A 136 0.15 11.42 -11.50
C SER A 136 1.56 10.83 -11.35
N ARG A 137 1.73 9.61 -10.81
CA ARG A 137 3.04 9.10 -10.36
C ARG A 137 3.67 7.95 -11.19
N ARG A 138 3.12 7.61 -12.37
CA ARG A 138 3.61 6.55 -13.31
C ARG A 138 4.01 5.23 -12.63
N VAL A 139 3.10 4.26 -12.68
CA VAL A 139 3.25 2.92 -12.10
C VAL A 139 4.16 2.03 -12.96
N ASP A 140 5.03 1.24 -12.33
CA ASP A 140 5.77 0.13 -12.97
C ASP A 140 4.80 -1.04 -13.23
N GLU A 141 4.57 -1.35 -14.51
CA GLU A 141 3.65 -2.42 -14.95
C GLU A 141 3.97 -3.77 -14.31
N LYS A 142 5.26 -4.09 -14.10
CA LYS A 142 5.66 -5.36 -13.48
C LYS A 142 5.20 -5.47 -12.04
N LEU A 143 5.20 -4.36 -11.30
CA LEU A 143 4.79 -4.33 -9.90
C LEU A 143 3.27 -4.46 -9.78
N ARG A 144 2.53 -3.80 -10.68
CA ARG A 144 1.08 -3.98 -10.80
C ARG A 144 0.75 -5.46 -11.04
N ASP A 145 1.31 -6.06 -12.09
CA ASP A 145 1.02 -7.43 -12.51
C ASP A 145 1.38 -8.48 -11.43
N SER A 146 2.50 -8.30 -10.74
CA SER A 146 2.88 -9.13 -9.59
C SER A 146 1.82 -9.07 -8.48
N THR A 147 1.37 -7.86 -8.16
CA THR A 147 0.38 -7.62 -7.12
C THR A 147 -0.98 -8.20 -7.50
N GLU A 148 -1.37 -8.09 -8.77
CA GLU A 148 -2.61 -8.69 -9.28
C GLU A 148 -2.65 -10.21 -9.06
N LYS A 149 -1.53 -10.89 -9.33
CA LYS A 149 -1.40 -12.33 -9.13
C LYS A 149 -1.46 -12.71 -7.65
N GLN A 150 -0.83 -11.93 -6.77
CA GLN A 150 -0.88 -12.20 -5.33
C GLN A 150 -2.29 -12.01 -4.75
N ALA A 151 -2.97 -10.93 -5.13
CA ALA A 151 -4.35 -10.66 -4.73
C ALA A 151 -5.27 -11.79 -5.19
N TYR A 152 -5.14 -12.22 -6.46
CA TYR A 152 -5.93 -13.31 -7.01
C TYR A 152 -5.77 -14.61 -6.21
N ARG A 153 -4.53 -15.02 -5.90
CA ARG A 153 -4.25 -16.22 -5.11
C ARG A 153 -4.86 -16.17 -3.71
N TYR A 154 -4.67 -15.06 -3.01
CA TYR A 154 -5.22 -14.87 -1.67
C TYR A 154 -6.74 -15.02 -1.65
N TRP A 155 -7.43 -14.42 -2.62
CA TRP A 155 -8.89 -14.48 -2.70
C TRP A 155 -9.42 -15.86 -3.12
N GLU A 156 -8.71 -16.58 -3.98
CA GLU A 156 -9.02 -17.99 -4.24
C GLU A 156 -8.89 -18.84 -2.97
N GLU A 157 -7.87 -18.62 -2.15
CA GLU A 157 -7.69 -19.32 -0.87
C GLU A 157 -8.81 -18.98 0.12
N GLN A 158 -9.18 -17.71 0.27
CA GLN A 158 -10.30 -17.31 1.13
C GLN A 158 -11.60 -17.97 0.70
N ARG A 159 -11.89 -17.96 -0.61
CA ARG A 159 -13.11 -18.58 -1.16
C ARG A 159 -13.14 -20.09 -0.90
N LYS A 160 -12.00 -20.77 -1.07
CA LYS A 160 -11.87 -22.21 -0.77
C LYS A 160 -12.12 -22.48 0.72
N ASN A 161 -11.54 -21.68 1.61
CA ASN A 161 -11.70 -21.81 3.05
C ASN A 161 -13.15 -21.56 3.49
N GLU A 162 -13.84 -20.60 2.86
CA GLU A 162 -15.23 -20.29 3.16
C GLU A 162 -16.19 -21.39 2.68
N ILE A 163 -15.96 -21.95 1.49
CA ILE A 163 -16.68 -23.14 1.01
C ILE A 163 -16.46 -24.32 1.96
N ALA A 164 -15.22 -24.54 2.41
CA ALA A 164 -14.90 -25.60 3.36
C ALA A 164 -15.66 -25.39 4.69
N ARG A 165 -15.64 -24.19 5.27
CA ARG A 165 -16.40 -23.86 6.48
C ARG A 165 -17.90 -24.07 6.32
N GLN A 166 -18.49 -23.66 5.19
CA GLN A 166 -19.92 -23.88 4.93
C GLN A 166 -20.26 -25.37 4.79
N SER A 167 -19.37 -26.16 4.20
CA SER A 167 -19.55 -27.62 4.09
C SER A 167 -19.49 -28.32 5.45
N GLU A 168 -18.57 -27.92 6.33
CA GLU A 168 -18.46 -28.42 7.70
C GLU A 168 -19.69 -28.03 8.54
N THR A 169 -20.16 -26.78 8.39
CA THR A 169 -21.35 -26.29 9.10
C THR A 169 -22.62 -27.04 8.64
N ARG A 170 -22.72 -27.39 7.35
CA ARG A 170 -23.81 -28.23 6.84
C ARG A 170 -23.74 -29.67 7.31
N ALA A 171 -22.54 -30.26 7.40
CA ALA A 171 -22.35 -31.62 7.90
C ALA A 171 -22.61 -31.73 9.41
N ALA A 172 -22.47 -30.63 10.15
CA ALA A 172 -22.75 -30.55 11.59
C ALA A 172 -24.23 -30.31 11.95
N LEU A 173 -25.10 -30.06 10.96
CA LEU A 173 -26.55 -29.95 11.20
C LEU A 173 -27.15 -31.36 11.35
N PRO A 174 -27.88 -31.66 12.44
CA PRO A 174 -28.51 -32.96 12.62
C PRO A 174 -29.50 -33.21 11.48
N ALA A 175 -29.45 -34.40 10.88
CA ALA A 175 -30.41 -34.83 9.88
C ALA A 175 -31.80 -34.92 10.53
N ILE A 176 -32.69 -34.00 10.15
CA ILE A 176 -34.12 -34.03 10.48
C ILE A 176 -34.86 -34.75 9.35
#